data_AF-A0AAJ2H345-F1
#
_entry.id   AF-A0AAJ2H345-F1
#
_cell.length_a   1.000
_cell.length_b   1.000
_cell.length_c   1.000
_cell.angle_alpha   90.00
_cell.angle_beta   90.00
_cell.angle_gamma   90.00
#
_symmetry.space_group_name_H-M   'P 1'
#
loop_
_entity.id
_entity.type
_entity.pdbx_description
1 polymer ?
#
loop_
_entity_poly.entity_id
_entity_poly.type
_entity_poly.pdbx_seq_one_letter_code
_entity_poly.pdbx_strand_id
1 'polypeptide(L)'
;MSVVNTPVQRAVVGEKLRGAEKLARIPVKIIPTVDVPRKPDWIRVKMTAPAEVQRIKDTLRSQRLHTVCEEAACPNLPECFGGHPNEADFPIAGLSRNRLDRF
;
A
#
# COMPACT_ATOMS: atom_id res chain seq x y z
N MET A 1 11.71 -35.47 -8.00
CA MET A 1 11.46 -34.20 -7.28
C MET A 1 12.22 -34.23 -5.96
N SER A 2 13.42 -33.66 -5.93
CA SER A 2 14.22 -33.62 -4.70
C SER A 2 13.89 -32.33 -3.96
N VAL A 3 13.19 -32.45 -2.84
CA VAL A 3 12.91 -31.31 -1.95
C VAL A 3 14.22 -30.93 -1.27
N VAL A 4 14.83 -29.83 -1.73
CA VAL A 4 16.00 -29.25 -1.08
C VAL A 4 15.52 -28.62 0.22
N ASN A 5 15.74 -29.31 1.35
CA ASN A 5 15.46 -28.77 2.67
C ASN A 5 16.59 -27.82 3.06
N THR A 6 16.53 -26.58 2.58
CA THR A 6 17.48 -25.54 2.97
C THR A 6 17.13 -25.04 4.37
N PRO A 7 18.06 -25.09 5.35
CA PRO A 7 17.79 -24.63 6.71
C PRO A 7 17.45 -23.14 6.72
N VAL A 8 16.29 -22.81 7.28
CA VAL A 8 15.81 -21.43 7.42
C VAL A 8 16.68 -20.70 8.44
N GLN A 9 17.59 -19.83 7.98
CA GLN A 9 18.40 -19.02 8.88
C GLN A 9 17.54 -17.96 9.61
N ARG A 10 17.78 -17.79 10.90
CA ARG A 10 17.09 -16.78 11.73
C ARG A 10 17.66 -15.41 11.41
N ALA A 11 16.78 -14.44 11.16
CA ALA A 11 17.18 -13.05 10.99
C ALA A 11 17.84 -12.53 12.28
N VAL A 12 19.00 -11.90 12.16
CA VAL A 12 19.72 -11.28 13.28
C VAL A 12 19.07 -9.92 13.59
N VAL A 13 18.82 -9.65 14.87
CA VAL A 13 18.21 -8.39 15.31
C VAL A 13 19.19 -7.24 15.05
N GLY A 14 18.72 -6.19 14.34
CA GLY A 14 19.52 -5.01 14.00
C GLY A 14 20.05 -4.99 12.56
N GLU A 15 19.99 -6.12 11.84
CA GLU A 15 20.41 -6.20 10.44
C GLU A 15 19.21 -5.92 9.51
N LYS A 16 19.32 -4.86 8.69
CA LYS A 16 18.26 -4.43 7.78
C LYS A 16 18.33 -5.19 6.46
N LEU A 17 17.65 -6.34 6.39
CA LEU A 17 17.51 -7.11 5.15
C LEU A 17 16.55 -6.40 4.18
N ARG A 18 16.95 -6.26 2.90
CA ARG A 18 16.11 -5.63 1.87
C ARG A 18 15.86 -6.58 0.70
N GLY A 19 14.67 -6.45 0.10
CA GLY A 19 14.31 -7.16 -1.12
C GLY A 19 14.54 -8.67 -1.04
N ALA A 20 15.45 -9.19 -1.86
CA ALA A 20 15.75 -10.61 -1.99
C ALA A 20 16.20 -11.27 -0.68
N GLU A 21 16.97 -10.55 0.15
CA GLU A 21 17.47 -11.07 1.43
C GLU A 21 16.33 -11.34 2.42
N LYS A 22 15.27 -10.51 2.38
CA LYS A 22 14.05 -10.70 3.19
C LYS A 22 13.21 -11.86 2.66
N LEU A 23 13.17 -12.02 1.34
CA LEU A 23 12.37 -13.06 0.67
C LEU A 23 13.04 -14.44 0.70
N ALA A 24 14.36 -14.52 0.81
CA ALA A 24 15.13 -15.77 0.83
C ALA A 24 14.72 -16.73 1.97
N ARG A 25 14.20 -16.19 3.07
CA ARG A 25 13.71 -16.97 4.22
C ARG A 25 12.32 -17.59 3.99
N ILE A 26 11.53 -17.06 3.06
CA ILE A 26 10.15 -17.48 2.87
C ILE A 26 10.16 -18.90 2.24
N PRO A 27 9.49 -19.89 2.86
CA PRO A 27 9.55 -21.28 2.41
C PRO A 27 8.88 -21.50 1.04
N VAL A 28 7.97 -20.61 0.64
CA VAL A 28 7.31 -20.63 -0.66
C VAL A 28 8.09 -19.75 -1.64
N LYS A 29 8.72 -20.38 -2.63
CA LYS A 29 9.41 -19.67 -3.72
C LYS A 29 8.38 -19.26 -4.78
N ILE A 30 8.26 -17.95 -5.03
CA ILE A 30 7.42 -17.42 -6.11
C ILE A 30 8.07 -17.81 -7.44
N ILE A 31 7.40 -18.64 -8.22
CA ILE A 31 7.83 -18.96 -9.59
C ILE A 31 7.37 -17.79 -10.46
N PRO A 32 8.28 -17.10 -11.18
CA PRO A 32 7.88 -16.02 -12.07
C PRO A 32 7.06 -16.60 -13.22
N THR A 33 5.77 -16.25 -13.27
CA THR A 33 4.89 -16.61 -14.38
C THR A 33 5.17 -15.69 -15.56
N VAL A 34 5.37 -16.26 -16.75
CA VAL A 34 5.68 -15.50 -17.99
C VAL A 34 4.43 -14.79 -18.53
N ASP A 35 3.25 -15.36 -18.26
CA ASP A 35 1.96 -14.80 -18.67
C ASP A 35 1.31 -14.06 -17.50
N VAL A 36 1.04 -12.77 -17.67
CA VAL A 36 0.35 -11.93 -16.69
C VAL A 36 -1.16 -12.05 -16.90
N PRO A 37 -1.90 -12.81 -16.06
CA PRO A 37 -3.35 -12.89 -16.20
C PRO A 37 -3.98 -11.52 -15.97
N ARG A 38 -5.02 -11.21 -16.73
CA ARG A 38 -5.79 -9.96 -16.55
C ARG A 38 -6.41 -9.96 -15.15
N LYS A 39 -6.37 -8.81 -14.48
CA LYS A 39 -7.00 -8.64 -13.16
C LYS A 39 -8.50 -8.96 -13.26
N PRO A 40 -9.06 -9.79 -12.36
CA PRO A 40 -10.46 -10.16 -12.36
C PRO A 40 -11.36 -8.93 -12.12
N ASP A 41 -12.61 -9.00 -12.58
CA ASP A 41 -13.48 -7.82 -12.64
C ASP A 41 -13.85 -7.26 -11.25
N TRP A 42 -13.89 -8.09 -10.19
CA TRP A 42 -14.22 -7.65 -8.83
C TRP A 42 -13.13 -6.79 -8.16
N ILE A 43 -11.86 -6.90 -8.58
CA ILE A 43 -10.77 -6.00 -8.10
C ILE A 43 -10.79 -4.67 -8.87
N ARG A 44 -11.42 -4.63 -10.04
CA ARG A 44 -11.35 -3.49 -10.95
C ARG A 44 -12.37 -2.43 -10.55
N VAL A 45 -11.91 -1.37 -9.91
CA VAL A 45 -12.72 -0.22 -9.56
C VAL A 45 -12.91 0.70 -10.77
N LYS A 46 -14.13 1.23 -10.96
CA LYS A 46 -14.44 2.27 -11.95
C LYS A 46 -14.34 3.64 -11.28
N MET A 47 -13.83 4.64 -12.01
CA MET A 47 -13.68 6.00 -11.50
C MET A 47 -15.06 6.68 -11.39
N THR A 48 -15.57 6.86 -10.17
CA THR A 48 -16.92 7.42 -9.94
C THR A 48 -16.96 8.95 -10.03
N ALA A 49 -15.90 9.66 -9.62
CA ALA A 49 -15.88 11.12 -9.51
C ALA A 49 -14.60 11.75 -10.12
N PRO A 50 -14.49 11.82 -11.46
CA PRO A 50 -13.26 12.27 -12.12
C PRO A 50 -12.94 13.76 -11.86
N ALA A 51 -13.96 14.63 -11.72
CA ALA A 51 -13.76 16.07 -11.54
C ALA A 51 -13.16 16.42 -10.17
N GLU A 52 -13.67 15.81 -9.09
CA GLU A 52 -13.19 16.06 -7.72
C GLU A 52 -11.77 15.53 -7.51
N VAL A 53 -11.49 14.34 -8.03
CA VAL A 53 -10.13 13.76 -8.04
C VAL A 53 -9.16 14.67 -8.78
N GLN A 54 -9.57 15.26 -9.91
CA GLN A 54 -8.71 16.16 -10.67
C GLN A 54 -8.42 17.45 -9.89
N ARG A 55 -9.43 18.06 -9.26
CA ARG A 55 -9.28 19.25 -8.42
C ARG A 55 -8.25 19.05 -7.30
N ILE A 56 -8.33 17.93 -6.60
CA ILE A 56 -7.41 17.61 -5.50
C ILE A 56 -6.00 17.33 -6.03
N LYS A 57 -5.88 16.62 -7.15
CA LYS A 57 -4.57 16.40 -7.81
C LYS A 57 -3.91 17.71 -8.22
N ASP A 58 -4.66 18.63 -8.81
CA ASP A 58 -4.12 19.93 -9.22
C ASP A 58 -3.65 20.75 -8.01
N THR A 59 -4.40 20.68 -6.90
CA THR A 59 -4.02 21.31 -5.63
C THR A 59 -2.73 20.71 -5.06
N LEU A 60 -2.62 19.39 -4.98
CA LEU A 60 -1.41 18.70 -4.51
C LEU A 60 -0.19 19.04 -5.36
N ARG A 61 -0.36 19.11 -6.69
CA ARG A 61 0.72 19.50 -7.62
C ARG A 61 1.15 20.94 -7.46
N SER A 62 0.22 21.87 -7.25
CA SER A 62 0.53 23.28 -6.98
C SER A 62 1.37 23.44 -5.70
N GLN A 63 1.16 22.55 -4.72
CA GLN A 63 1.88 22.54 -3.45
C GLN A 63 3.13 21.64 -3.48
N ARG A 64 3.43 20.97 -4.60
CA ARG A 64 4.51 19.99 -4.74
C ARG A 64 4.47 18.88 -3.68
N LEU A 65 3.27 18.43 -3.33
CA LEU A 65 3.06 17.35 -2.37
C LEU A 65 2.75 16.03 -3.10
N HIS A 66 3.33 14.94 -2.60
CA HIS A 66 3.04 13.59 -3.03
C HIS A 66 2.25 12.85 -1.97
N THR A 67 1.32 12.00 -2.39
CA THR A 67 0.53 11.16 -1.49
C THR A 67 0.73 9.70 -1.87
N VAL A 68 0.69 8.82 -0.86
CA VAL A 68 0.72 7.36 -1.08
C VAL A 68 -0.38 6.93 -2.05
N CYS A 69 -1.53 7.59 -2.02
CA CYS A 69 -2.65 7.31 -2.92
C CYS A 69 -2.32 7.58 -4.39
N GLU A 70 -1.50 8.60 -4.69
CA GLU A 70 -1.04 8.93 -6.05
C GLU A 70 0.11 8.02 -6.50
N GLU A 71 1.07 7.72 -5.61
CA GLU A 71 2.22 6.87 -5.92
C GLU A 71 1.85 5.40 -6.12
N ALA A 72 0.91 4.89 -5.31
CA ALA A 72 0.53 3.48 -5.32
C ALA A 72 -0.54 3.14 -6.38
N ALA A 73 -0.99 4.11 -7.19
CA ALA A 73 -2.13 3.95 -8.09
C ALA A 73 -3.34 3.29 -7.40
N CYS A 74 -3.71 3.86 -6.24
CA CYS A 74 -4.69 3.26 -5.33
C CYS A 74 -6.05 3.05 -6.01
N PRO A 75 -6.65 1.83 -5.96
CA PRO A 75 -7.97 1.58 -6.53
C PRO A 75 -9.09 2.37 -5.82
N ASN A 76 -8.86 2.82 -4.58
CA ASN A 76 -9.84 3.54 -3.76
C ASN A 76 -9.68 5.07 -3.84
N LEU A 77 -8.87 5.57 -4.78
CA LEU A 77 -8.69 7.01 -5.00
C LEU A 77 -10.00 7.83 -5.10
N PRO A 78 -11.06 7.34 -5.79
CA PRO A 78 -12.33 8.09 -5.88
C PRO A 78 -13.03 8.26 -4.53
N GLU A 79 -12.92 7.27 -3.64
CA GLU A 79 -13.53 7.29 -2.31
C GLU A 79 -12.73 8.20 -1.37
N CYS A 80 -11.40 8.07 -1.38
CA CYS A 80 -10.53 8.90 -0.56
C CYS A 80 -10.63 10.41 -0.89
N PHE A 81 -10.79 10.76 -2.17
CA PHE A 81 -10.85 12.15 -2.63
C PHE A 81 -12.27 12.67 -2.84
N GLY A 82 -13.25 11.79 -3.05
CA GLY A 82 -14.66 12.16 -3.26
C GLY A 82 -15.40 12.53 -1.97
N GLY A 83 -14.78 12.34 -0.81
CA GLY A 83 -15.39 12.52 0.49
C GLY A 83 -16.37 11.39 0.79
N HIS A 84 -16.13 10.67 1.89
CA HIS A 84 -17.27 10.07 2.57
C HIS A 84 -18.17 11.22 3.05
N PRO A 85 -19.51 11.11 3.00
CA PRO A 85 -20.33 11.97 3.84
C PRO A 85 -19.79 11.80 5.25
N ASN A 86 -19.17 12.87 5.74
CA ASN A 86 -18.63 12.91 7.08
C ASN A 86 -19.81 12.69 8.01
N GLU A 87 -19.90 11.53 8.66
CA GLU A 87 -20.55 11.44 9.95
C GLU A 87 -19.70 12.32 10.88
N ALA A 88 -20.04 13.62 10.87
CA ALA A 88 -19.40 14.64 11.65
C ALA A 88 -19.83 14.47 13.11
N ASP A 89 -19.34 13.43 13.79
CA ASP A 89 -19.67 13.20 15.19
C ASP A 89 -18.64 12.33 15.93
N PHE A 90 -17.35 12.59 15.70
CA PHE A 90 -16.34 12.18 16.67
C PHE A 90 -15.70 13.41 17.33
N PRO A 91 -16.01 13.69 18.61
CA PRO A 91 -15.33 14.75 19.34
C PRO A 91 -13.86 14.35 19.51
N ILE A 92 -12.97 15.26 19.11
CA ILE A 92 -11.52 15.12 19.26
C ILE A 92 -11.20 15.24 20.76
N ALA A 93 -11.28 14.12 21.48
CA ALA A 93 -10.65 13.97 22.77
C ALA A 93 -9.13 13.82 22.54
N GLY A 94 -8.37 14.80 23.04
CA GLY A 94 -6.94 14.93 22.80
C GLY A 94 -6.15 13.65 23.09
N LEU A 95 -5.48 13.13 22.07
CA LEU A 95 -4.48 12.09 22.22
C LEU A 95 -3.10 12.74 22.30
N SER A 96 -2.59 12.75 23.54
CA SER A 96 -1.20 12.99 23.90
C SER A 96 -0.26 12.22 22.98
N ARG A 97 0.68 12.97 22.39
CA ARG A 97 1.73 12.48 21.52
C ARG A 97 2.71 11.62 22.35
N ASN A 98 2.68 10.31 22.18
CA ASN A 98 3.84 9.47 22.47
C ASN A 98 4.20 8.60 21.26
N ARG A 99 5.19 9.14 20.54
CA ARG A 99 6.03 8.54 19.51
C ARG A 99 6.43 7.10 19.84
N LEU A 100 5.92 6.15 19.08
CA LEU A 100 6.63 4.92 18.72
C LEU A 100 6.22 4.54 17.29
N ASP A 101 6.85 5.22 16.34
CA ASP A 101 6.90 4.79 14.94
C ASP A 101 7.68 3.47 14.87
N ARG A 102 6.94 2.35 14.80
CA ARG A 102 7.45 1.04 14.38
C ARG A 102 6.82 0.71 13.03
N PHE A 103 7.49 1.13 11.98
CA PHE A 103 7.44 0.51 10.65
C PHE A 103 8.83 0.05 10.26
#